data_AF-A0A935APG7-F1
#
_entry.id   AF-A0A935APG7-F1
#
_cell.length_a   1.000
_cell.length_b   1.000
_cell.length_c   1.000
_cell.angle_alpha   90.00
_cell.angle_beta   90.00
_cell.angle_gamma   90.00
#
_symmetry.space_group_name_H-M   'P 1'
#
loop_
_entity.id
_entity.type
_entity.pdbx_description
1 polymer ?
#
loop_
_entity_poly.entity_id
_entity_poly.type
_entity_poly.pdbx_seq_one_letter_code
_entity_poly.pdbx_strand_id
1 'polypeptide(L)'
;MPQVFWKYKNLSGTDYDINLYHGDISRHVIVYIGQEIIKIDFSVLGDKEYSFMLGEELFKLSIEYIKGKTNYTLINVGKEQKILPFGASRTINKQRTIELIIGFVVFIIILLISYYLRIS
;
A
#
# COMPACT_ATOMS: atom_id res chain seq x y z
N MET A 1 15.80 -7.82 11.58
CA MET A 1 14.77 -8.85 11.41
C MET A 1 13.47 -8.13 11.08
N PRO A 2 13.18 -7.89 9.79
CA PRO A 2 11.92 -7.29 9.38
C PRO A 2 10.79 -8.30 9.56
N GLN A 3 9.89 -7.96 10.46
CA GLN A 3 8.56 -8.51 10.51
C GLN A 3 7.62 -7.43 9.98
N VAL A 4 6.91 -7.74 8.90
CA VAL A 4 5.95 -6.81 8.29
C VAL A 4 4.57 -7.42 8.36
N PHE A 5 3.60 -6.58 8.67
CA PHE A 5 2.23 -6.97 8.90
C PHE A 5 1.30 -6.07 8.09
N TRP A 6 0.27 -6.66 7.49
CA TRP A 6 -0.81 -5.96 6.80
C TRP A 6 -2.16 -6.46 7.29
N LYS A 7 -3.12 -5.54 7.39
CA LYS A 7 -4.53 -5.87 7.57
C LYS A 7 -5.26 -5.69 6.26
N TYR A 8 -6.04 -6.69 5.87
CA TYR A 8 -6.90 -6.62 4.69
C TYR A 8 -8.31 -7.05 5.03
N LYS A 9 -9.31 -6.30 4.57
CA LYS A 9 -10.73 -6.64 4.72
C LYS A 9 -11.31 -6.89 3.34
N ASN A 10 -11.82 -8.09 3.10
CA ASN A 10 -12.48 -8.41 1.83
C ASN A 10 -13.90 -7.83 1.77
N LEU A 11 -14.51 -7.88 0.58
CA LEU A 11 -15.88 -7.38 0.37
C LEU A 11 -16.93 -8.18 1.16
N SER A 12 -16.67 -9.46 1.41
CA SER A 12 -17.52 -10.34 2.23
C SER A 12 -17.43 -10.06 3.73
N GLY A 13 -16.57 -9.14 4.15
CA GLY A 13 -16.39 -8.73 5.55
C GLY A 13 -15.37 -9.55 6.34
N THR A 14 -14.71 -10.53 5.73
CA THR A 14 -13.62 -11.31 6.35
C THR A 14 -12.37 -10.43 6.48
N ASP A 15 -11.83 -10.40 7.69
CA ASP A 15 -10.56 -9.75 8.00
C ASP A 15 -9.41 -10.77 7.90
N TYR A 16 -8.36 -10.38 7.19
CA TYR A 16 -7.14 -11.15 7.01
C TYR A 16 -5.95 -10.40 7.61
N ASP A 17 -5.23 -11.11 8.48
CA ASP A 17 -3.99 -10.67 9.07
C ASP A 17 -2.83 -11.30 8.30
N ILE A 18 -2.21 -10.54 7.40
CA ILE A 18 -1.16 -11.01 6.50
C ILE A 18 0.18 -10.64 7.10
N ASN A 19 1.03 -11.63 7.31
CA ASN A 19 2.31 -11.44 7.97
C ASN A 19 3.46 -11.98 7.13
N LEU A 20 4.57 -11.27 7.19
CA LEU A 20 5.83 -11.64 6.59
C LEU A 20 6.90 -11.65 7.68
N TYR A 21 7.57 -12.80 7.82
CA TYR A 21 8.85 -12.89 8.48
C TYR A 21 9.94 -13.04 7.41
N HIS A 22 10.99 -12.23 7.51
CA HIS A 22 12.16 -12.35 6.66
C HIS A 22 13.42 -12.22 7.52
N GLY A 23 14.20 -13.30 7.65
CA GLY A 23 15.38 -13.33 8.51
C GLY A 23 16.57 -12.59 7.90
N ASP A 24 17.20 -11.68 8.64
CA ASP A 24 18.36 -10.90 8.13
C ASP A 24 19.56 -11.79 7.76
N ILE A 25 19.85 -12.77 8.61
CA ILE A 25 21.01 -13.66 8.50
C ILE A 25 20.64 -14.92 7.71
N SER A 26 19.58 -15.61 8.15
CA SER A 26 19.14 -16.86 7.51
C SER A 26 18.54 -16.64 6.13
N ARG A 27 18.06 -15.41 5.85
CA ARG A 27 17.34 -15.07 4.61
C ARG A 27 16.13 -15.96 4.36
N HIS A 28 15.59 -16.58 5.41
CA HIS A 28 14.37 -17.38 5.32
C HIS A 28 13.19 -16.43 5.26
N VAL A 29 12.28 -16.70 4.34
CA VAL A 29 11.01 -15.99 4.16
C VAL A 29 9.88 -16.91 4.57
N ILE A 30 9.00 -16.40 5.44
CA ILE A 30 7.77 -17.07 5.83
C ILE A 30 6.63 -16.08 5.65
N VAL A 31 5.62 -16.47 4.87
CA VAL A 31 4.37 -15.72 4.73
C VAL A 31 3.27 -16.52 5.41
N TYR A 32 2.52 -15.86 6.29
CA TYR A 32 1.46 -16.50 7.06
C TYR A 32 0.24 -15.59 7.21
N ILE A 33 -0.95 -16.21 7.22
CA ILE A 33 -2.25 -15.56 7.35
C ILE A 33 -2.84 -15.95 8.70
N GLY A 34 -2.96 -15.00 9.62
CA GLY A 34 -3.28 -15.29 11.02
C GLY A 34 -2.22 -16.22 11.62
N GLN A 35 -2.55 -17.50 11.80
CA GLN A 35 -1.65 -18.54 12.32
C GLN A 35 -1.23 -19.58 11.26
N GLU A 36 -1.76 -19.48 10.04
CA GLU A 36 -1.52 -20.45 8.97
C GLU A 36 -0.35 -20.02 8.08
N ILE A 37 0.67 -20.87 7.93
CA ILE A 37 1.78 -20.61 7.02
C ILE A 37 1.37 -20.98 5.59
N ILE A 38 1.42 -20.00 4.69
CA ILE A 38 1.02 -20.18 3.29
C ILE A 38 2.21 -20.28 2.32
N LYS A 39 3.37 -19.73 2.70
CA LYS A 39 4.62 -19.82 1.92
C LYS A 39 5.83 -19.90 2.85
N ILE A 40 6.78 -20.74 2.47
CA ILE A 40 8.12 -20.81 3.07
C ILE A 40 9.12 -20.84 1.91
N ASP A 41 10.16 -20.02 2.00
CA ASP A 41 11.29 -20.03 1.07
C ASP A 41 12.58 -19.83 1.86
N PHE A 42 13.61 -20.61 1.54
CA PHE A 42 14.85 -20.63 2.30
C PHE A 42 15.94 -19.91 1.51
N SER A 43 16.76 -19.14 2.22
CA SER A 43 17.95 -18.49 1.67
C SER A 43 17.65 -17.54 0.49
N VAL A 44 16.65 -16.67 0.64
CA VAL A 44 16.24 -15.68 -0.36
C VAL A 44 17.23 -14.51 -0.40
N LEU A 45 18.16 -14.55 -1.35
CA LEU A 45 19.27 -13.60 -1.45
C LEU A 45 18.96 -12.33 -2.25
N GLY A 46 17.89 -12.33 -3.04
CA GLY A 46 17.54 -11.23 -3.95
C GLY A 46 16.04 -11.07 -4.12
N ASP A 47 15.65 -10.28 -5.12
CA ASP A 47 14.25 -9.94 -5.36
C ASP A 47 13.41 -11.20 -5.57
N LYS A 48 12.21 -11.20 -4.99
CA LYS A 48 11.31 -12.35 -5.03
C LYS A 48 9.86 -11.90 -5.01
N GLU A 49 9.02 -12.63 -5.73
CA GLU A 49 7.58 -12.43 -5.71
C GLU A 49 6.87 -13.71 -5.27
N TYR A 50 5.82 -13.54 -4.46
CA TYR A 50 4.94 -14.60 -4.01
C TYR A 50 3.50 -14.25 -4.36
N SER A 51 2.78 -15.19 -4.94
CA SER A 51 1.35 -15.05 -5.22
C SER A 51 0.55 -16.03 -4.37
N PHE A 52 -0.57 -15.57 -3.81
CA PHE A 52 -1.47 -16.37 -2.99
C PHE A 52 -2.89 -15.80 -3.02
N MET A 53 -3.88 -16.65 -2.72
CA MET A 53 -5.28 -16.28 -2.66
C MET A 53 -5.70 -15.96 -1.23
N LEU A 54 -6.54 -14.94 -1.05
CA LEU A 54 -7.30 -14.70 0.18
C LEU A 54 -8.79 -14.69 -0.18
N GLY A 55 -9.48 -15.79 0.14
CA GLY A 55 -10.79 -16.05 -0.44
C GLY A 55 -10.68 -16.17 -1.96
N GLU A 56 -11.44 -15.35 -2.68
CA GLU A 56 -11.44 -15.32 -4.16
C GLU A 56 -10.50 -14.25 -4.74
N GLU A 57 -9.74 -13.55 -3.91
CA GLU A 57 -8.90 -12.44 -4.33
C GLU A 57 -7.42 -12.84 -4.42
N LEU A 58 -6.77 -12.52 -5.55
CA LEU A 58 -5.36 -12.80 -5.78
C LEU A 58 -4.47 -11.68 -5.23
N PHE A 59 -3.48 -12.06 -4.43
CA PHE A 59 -2.47 -11.16 -3.88
C PHE A 59 -1.09 -11.47 -4.43
N LYS A 60 -0.29 -10.42 -4.57
CA LYS A 60 1.13 -10.47 -4.89
C LYS A 60 1.93 -9.75 -3.82
N LEU A 61 2.86 -10.47 -3.20
CA LEU A 61 3.87 -9.93 -2.29
C LEU A 61 5.22 -9.89 -3.01
N SER A 62 5.78 -8.69 -3.15
CA SER A 62 7.10 -8.46 -3.74
C SER A 62 8.10 -8.05 -2.66
N ILE A 63 9.26 -8.70 -2.68
CA ILE A 63 10.45 -8.38 -1.90
C ILE A 63 11.46 -7.79 -2.88
N GLU A 64 11.87 -6.54 -2.65
CA GLU A 64 12.80 -5.81 -3.52
C GLU A 64 13.97 -5.27 -2.71
N TYR A 65 15.19 -5.34 -3.23
CA TYR A 65 16.38 -4.78 -2.59
C TYR A 65 16.78 -3.47 -3.24
N ILE A 66 16.38 -2.35 -2.63
CA ILE A 66 16.64 -1.00 -3.14
C ILE A 66 17.68 -0.32 -2.26
N LYS A 67 18.85 0.00 -2.84
CA LYS A 67 19.95 0.69 -2.15
C LYS A 67 20.38 0.01 -0.84
N GLY A 68 20.46 -1.32 -0.84
CA GLY A 68 20.85 -2.12 0.33
C GLY A 68 19.76 -2.25 1.41
N LYS A 69 18.55 -1.75 1.17
CA LYS A 69 17.39 -1.94 2.04
C LYS A 69 16.37 -2.85 1.36
N THR A 70 15.80 -3.78 2.12
CA THR A 70 14.69 -4.59 1.65
C THR A 70 13.38 -3.80 1.76
N ASN A 71 12.64 -3.75 0.67
CA ASN A 71 11.33 -3.14 0.55
C ASN A 71 10.29 -4.24 0.34
N TYR A 72 9.11 -4.04 0.92
CA TYR A 72 8.02 -5.00 0.90
C TYR A 72 6.77 -4.35 0.36
N THR A 73 6.23 -4.90 -0.72
CA THR A 73 5.01 -4.39 -1.35
C THR A 73 4.00 -5.51 -1.46
N LEU A 74 2.81 -5.28 -0.91
CA LEU A 74 1.68 -6.17 -1.05
C LEU A 74 0.62 -5.51 -1.94
N ILE A 75 0.19 -6.21 -2.97
CA ILE A 75 -0.80 -5.72 -3.94
C ILE A 75 -1.93 -6.76 -4.04
N ASN A 76 -3.17 -6.28 -3.97
CA ASN A 76 -4.32 -7.00 -4.47
C ASN A 76 -4.36 -6.84 -5.99
N VAL A 77 -4.14 -7.92 -6.72
CA VAL A 77 -3.99 -7.90 -8.18
C VAL A 77 -5.30 -7.56 -8.86
N GLY A 78 -6.42 -8.15 -8.42
CA GLY A 78 -7.73 -7.93 -9.03
C GLY A 78 -8.25 -6.49 -8.87
N LYS A 79 -7.87 -5.82 -7.77
CA LYS A 79 -8.24 -4.42 -7.49
C LYS A 79 -7.16 -3.41 -7.86
N GLU A 80 -6.02 -3.86 -8.38
CA GLU A 80 -4.81 -3.05 -8.61
C GLU A 80 -4.43 -2.18 -7.40
N GLN A 81 -4.68 -2.69 -6.19
CA GLN A 81 -4.62 -1.91 -4.96
C GLN A 81 -3.39 -2.28 -4.14
N LYS A 82 -2.52 -1.31 -3.87
CA LYS A 82 -1.44 -1.47 -2.89
C LYS A 82 -2.00 -1.46 -1.47
N ILE A 83 -1.69 -2.50 -0.71
CA ILE A 83 -2.03 -2.61 0.71
C ILE A 83 -0.86 -2.06 1.52
N LEU A 84 -1.16 -1.11 2.41
CA LEU A 84 -0.14 -0.47 3.24
C LEU A 84 0.16 -1.33 4.46
N PRO A 85 1.45 -1.45 4.85
CA PRO A 85 1.80 -2.08 6.11
C PRO A 85 1.06 -1.41 7.28
N PHE A 86 0.70 -2.20 8.27
CA PHE A 86 0.08 -1.70 9.48
C PHE A 86 1.00 -0.68 10.17
N GLY A 87 0.42 0.43 10.62
CA GLY A 87 1.19 1.54 11.20
C GLY A 87 1.89 2.43 10.18
N ALA A 88 1.88 2.11 8.90
CA ALA A 88 2.37 3.03 7.87
C ALA A 88 1.40 4.21 7.71
N SER A 89 1.90 5.42 7.91
CA SER A 89 1.14 6.63 7.63
C SER A 89 1.00 6.83 6.12
N ARG A 90 -0.21 7.16 5.67
CA ARG A 90 -0.41 7.66 4.31
C ARG A 90 0.25 9.02 4.23
N THR A 91 1.38 9.13 3.53
CA THR A 91 1.85 10.42 3.05
C THR A 91 0.82 10.90 2.02
N ILE A 92 -0.20 11.63 2.48
CA ILE A 92 -1.08 12.36 1.58
C ILE A 92 -0.16 13.23 0.72
N ASN A 93 -0.25 13.08 -0.60
CA ASN A 93 0.53 13.89 -1.54
C ASN A 93 0.11 15.35 -1.38
N LYS A 94 0.78 16.06 -0.46
CA LYS A 94 0.49 17.45 -0.10
C LYS A 94 0.45 18.36 -1.33
N GLN A 95 1.24 18.04 -2.36
CA GLN A 95 1.26 18.78 -3.63
C GLN A 95 -0.09 18.79 -4.36
N ARG A 96 -0.74 17.63 -4.55
CA ARG A 96 -2.06 17.58 -5.19
C ARG A 96 -3.14 18.33 -4.39
N THR A 97 -3.07 18.25 -3.06
CA THR A 97 -3.99 18.99 -2.20
C THR A 97 -3.78 20.50 -2.31
N ILE A 98 -2.53 20.96 -2.38
CA ILE A 98 -2.18 22.38 -2.57
C ILE A 98 -2.65 22.88 -3.95
N GLU A 99 -2.44 22.12 -5.02
CA GLU A 99 -2.90 22.48 -6.38
C GLU A 99 -4.43 22.65 -6.43
N LEU A 100 -5.18 21.75 -5.80
CA LEU A 100 -6.65 21.84 -5.73
C LEU A 100 -7.10 23.07 -4.93
N ILE A 101 -6.43 23.40 -3.83
CA ILE A 101 -6.73 24.59 -3.02
C ILE A 101 -6.49 25.86 -3.83
N ILE A 102 -5.36 25.97 -4.53
CA ILE A 102 -5.04 27.13 -5.37
C ILE A 102 -6.10 27.29 -6.47
N GLY A 103 -6.47 26.20 -7.15
CA GLY A 103 -7.52 26.23 -8.18
C GLY A 103 -8.86 26.72 -7.63
N PHE A 104 -9.25 26.27 -6.43
CA PHE A 104 -10.49 26.70 -5.79
C PHE A 104 -10.48 28.19 -5.41
N VAL A 105 -9.36 28.70 -4.90
CA VAL A 105 -9.21 30.13 -4.58
C VAL A 105 -9.32 31.00 -5.83
N VAL A 106 -8.65 30.63 -6.93
CA VAL A 106 -8.73 31.35 -8.21
C VAL A 106 -10.16 31.36 -8.75
N PHE A 107 -10.87 30.23 -8.64
CA PHE A 107 -12.27 30.13 -9.05
C PHE A 107 -13.18 31.09 -8.28
N ILE A 108 -13.01 31.19 -6.96
CA ILE A 108 -13.77 32.15 -6.12
C ILE A 108 -13.48 33.60 -6.55
N ILE A 109 -12.23 33.94 -6.82
CA ILE A 109 -11.86 35.30 -7.26
C ILE A 109 -12.56 35.66 -8.57
N ILE A 110 -12.59 34.74 -9.54
CA ILE A 110 -13.29 34.96 -10.82
C ILE A 110 -14.80 35.16 -10.60
N LEU A 111 -15.42 34.39 -9.71
CA LEU A 111 -16.83 34.56 -9.37
C LEU A 111 -17.11 35.93 -8.73
N LEU A 112 -16.25 36.40 -7.83
CA LEU A 112 -16.40 37.71 -7.20
C LEU A 112 -16.25 38.86 -8.20
N ILE A 113 -15.27 38.76 -9.12
CA ILE A 113 -15.07 39.76 -10.19
C ILE A 113 -16.28 39.79 -11.13
N SER A 114 -16.74 38.62 -11.58
CA SER A 114 -17.91 38.54 -12.47
C SER A 114 -19.20 39.03 -11.81
N TYR A 115 -19.38 38.78 -10.50
CA TYR A 115 -20.48 39.34 -9.72
C TYR A 115 -20.41 40.86 -9.64
N TYR A 116 -19.23 41.44 -9.38
CA TYR A 116 -19.03 42.88 -9.30
C TYR A 116 -19.31 43.57 -10.66
N LEU A 117 -18.79 43.00 -11.75
CA LEU A 117 -19.02 43.50 -13.11
C LEU A 117 -20.48 43.41 -13.57
N ARG A 118 -21.30 42.57 -12.95
CA ARG A 118 -22.73 42.43 -13.25
C ARG A 118 -23.59 43.44 -12.49
N ILE A 119 -23.11 43.94 -11.34
CA ILE A 119 -23.84 44.88 -10.47
C ILE A 119 -23.49 46.34 -10.77
N SER A 120 -22.26 46.62 -11.21
CA SER A 120 -21.84 47.94 -11.71
C SER A 120 -22.40 48.22 -13.11
#